data_AF-A0A1F3SM76-F1
#
_entry.id   AF-A0A1F3SM76-F1
#
_cell.length_a   1.000
_cell.length_b   1.000
_cell.length_c   1.000
_cell.angle_alpha   90.00
_cell.angle_beta   90.00
_cell.angle_gamma   90.00
#
_symmetry.space_group_name_H-M   'P 1'
#
loop_
_entity.id
_entity.type
_entity.pdbx_description
1 polymer ?
#
loop_
_entity_poly.entity_id
_entity_poly.type
_entity_poly.pdbx_seq_one_letter_code
_entity_poly.pdbx_strand_id
1 'polypeptide(L)'
;MLAALKNRHLIWLAGLFIVGCTSLFKLTEGPSQQVRSRSPFEETSFLCTRSTQQSILGPQKNLNEDFSDFLKLSNSPQDFESKMILWALLNQNAHPFLAGPSSGVVIVLISGRDLQFLNFAPANNVKDYPYYKMMQFLRSRNPKGPSLKSLGSLLEKNYRGGIKVSPFFQESLQDEARLINASPELKKAFIRGDQVLSLNESISAFPFSAMVQHFESVMKVSKNLANIQPIPITFAHQEDMDNGTIKCNVEIPNYTQEKYHIKKAPIQNLFFGIKEGQTLALAITYFQSPLKTPYLDTPTLTGINQAEPPVFCVFESKNQASIVFSSHSRDPLQLLSQIITQVKINSHPQGVWEILDQAFYMYLDSPPRVIYSAKDALSKPPPLYAKLLEDYPSYYVEKLGELIGVQFDPDGSVFFLKRPSHFAQDCHN
;
A
#
# COMPACT_ATOMS: atom_id res chain seq x y z
N MET A 1 -40.63 -57.74 -62.85
CA MET A 1 -40.21 -56.34 -63.02
C MET A 1 -40.94 -55.41 -62.03
N LEU A 2 -40.94 -55.75 -60.73
CA LEU A 2 -41.67 -55.01 -59.68
C LEU A 2 -41.06 -55.20 -58.27
N ALA A 3 -39.76 -55.50 -58.17
CA ALA A 3 -39.09 -55.77 -56.90
C ALA A 3 -37.74 -55.03 -56.73
N ALA A 4 -37.51 -53.94 -57.49
CA ALA A 4 -36.25 -53.20 -57.48
C ALA A 4 -36.38 -51.72 -57.07
N LEU A 5 -37.55 -51.29 -56.60
CA LEU A 5 -37.83 -49.88 -56.26
C LEU A 5 -38.02 -49.60 -54.76
N LYS A 6 -38.00 -50.62 -53.89
CA LYS A 6 -38.27 -50.43 -52.45
C LYS A 6 -37.05 -50.07 -51.60
N ASN A 7 -35.83 -50.20 -52.13
CA ASN A 7 -34.59 -49.90 -51.38
C ASN A 7 -33.90 -48.58 -51.74
N ARG A 8 -34.44 -47.80 -52.69
CA ARG A 8 -33.87 -46.49 -53.04
C ARG A 8 -34.35 -45.36 -52.13
N HIS A 9 -35.55 -45.43 -51.56
CA HIS A 9 -36.05 -44.35 -50.68
C HIS A 9 -35.47 -44.39 -49.26
N LEU A 10 -35.03 -45.55 -48.76
CA LEU A 10 -34.43 -45.66 -47.43
C LEU A 10 -33.01 -45.06 -47.37
N ILE A 11 -32.26 -45.13 -48.48
CA ILE A 11 -30.91 -44.57 -48.58
C ILE A 11 -30.94 -43.04 -48.72
N TRP A 12 -31.95 -42.48 -49.37
CA TRP A 12 -32.13 -41.03 -49.48
C TRP A 12 -32.62 -40.38 -48.17
N LEU A 13 -33.41 -41.09 -47.36
CA LEU A 13 -33.83 -40.60 -46.03
C LEU A 13 -32.71 -40.68 -44.98
N ALA A 14 -31.82 -41.67 -45.05
CA ALA A 14 -30.63 -41.73 -44.19
C ALA A 14 -29.58 -40.65 -44.55
N GLY A 15 -29.48 -40.26 -45.81
CA GLY A 15 -28.60 -39.17 -46.26
C GLY A 15 -29.05 -37.78 -45.77
N LEU A 16 -30.36 -37.54 -45.64
CA LEU A 16 -30.89 -36.25 -45.18
C LEU A 16 -30.73 -36.02 -43.67
N PHE A 17 -30.62 -37.07 -42.85
CA PHE A 17 -30.36 -36.94 -41.42
C PHE A 17 -28.87 -36.68 -41.09
N ILE A 18 -27.94 -37.08 -41.97
CA ILE A 18 -26.50 -36.86 -41.73
C ILE A 18 -26.05 -35.45 -42.17
N VAL A 19 -26.74 -34.82 -43.13
CA VAL A 19 -26.45 -33.44 -43.56
C VAL A 19 -27.10 -32.39 -42.64
N GLY A 20 -28.16 -32.76 -41.89
CA GLY A 20 -28.87 -31.84 -40.98
C GLY A 20 -28.13 -31.53 -39.68
N CYS A 21 -27.29 -32.44 -39.17
CA CYS A 21 -26.54 -32.21 -37.92
C CYS A 21 -25.26 -31.37 -38.10
N THR A 22 -24.72 -31.27 -39.32
CA THR A 22 -23.52 -30.44 -39.58
C THR A 22 -23.82 -28.96 -39.75
N SER A 23 -25.07 -28.59 -40.02
CA SER A 23 -25.51 -27.18 -40.15
C SER A 23 -25.96 -26.54 -38.84
N LEU A 24 -26.18 -27.33 -37.78
CA LEU A 24 -26.51 -26.81 -36.44
C LEU A 24 -25.28 -26.56 -35.54
N PHE A 25 -24.11 -27.09 -35.92
CA PHE A 25 -22.83 -26.79 -35.25
C PHE A 25 -22.11 -25.55 -35.82
N LYS A 26 -22.65 -24.92 -36.87
CA LYS A 26 -22.05 -23.73 -37.52
C LYS A 26 -22.69 -22.39 -37.14
N LEU A 27 -23.63 -22.40 -36.19
CA LEU A 27 -24.28 -21.18 -35.65
C LEU A 27 -23.89 -20.89 -34.18
N THR A 28 -22.99 -21.69 -33.60
CA THR A 28 -22.37 -21.43 -32.28
C THR A 28 -20.93 -20.97 -32.36
N GLU A 29 -20.33 -20.96 -33.56
CA GLU A 29 -19.11 -20.21 -33.83
C GLU A 29 -19.49 -18.75 -34.09
N GLY A 30 -19.74 -18.01 -33.00
CA GLY A 30 -19.53 -16.55 -33.02
C GLY A 30 -18.15 -16.27 -33.64
N PRO A 31 -17.96 -15.12 -34.31
CA PRO A 31 -16.72 -14.83 -35.02
C PRO A 31 -15.58 -15.21 -34.10
N SER A 32 -14.72 -16.12 -34.57
CA SER A 32 -13.43 -16.41 -33.97
C SER A 32 -12.84 -15.05 -33.62
N GLN A 33 -13.01 -14.67 -32.35
CA GLN A 33 -12.04 -13.82 -31.73
C GLN A 33 -10.83 -14.73 -31.81
N GLN A 34 -10.04 -14.53 -32.87
CA GLN A 34 -8.63 -14.36 -32.66
C GLN A 34 -8.59 -13.56 -31.38
N VAL A 35 -8.33 -14.26 -30.28
CA VAL A 35 -7.67 -13.68 -29.14
C VAL A 35 -6.47 -13.08 -29.83
N ARG A 36 -6.59 -11.79 -30.20
CA ARG A 36 -5.43 -10.96 -30.41
C ARG A 36 -4.69 -11.25 -29.14
N SER A 37 -3.65 -12.06 -29.26
CA SER A 37 -2.56 -12.05 -28.33
C SER A 37 -2.26 -10.56 -28.27
N ARG A 38 -2.84 -9.89 -27.26
CA ARG A 38 -2.34 -8.63 -26.78
C ARG A 38 -0.88 -8.99 -26.62
N SER A 39 -0.02 -8.32 -27.40
CA SER A 39 1.42 -8.55 -27.30
C SER A 39 1.74 -8.69 -25.82
N PRO A 40 2.60 -9.64 -25.40
CA PRO A 40 3.03 -9.68 -24.01
C PRO A 40 3.41 -8.25 -23.68
N PHE A 41 2.62 -7.62 -22.81
CA PHE A 41 2.87 -6.25 -22.40
C PHE A 41 4.29 -6.30 -21.85
N GLU A 42 5.16 -5.40 -22.34
CA GLU A 42 6.57 -5.34 -21.96
C GLU A 42 6.70 -5.69 -20.47
N GLU A 43 7.50 -6.72 -20.18
CA GLU A 43 7.85 -7.15 -18.84
C GLU A 43 8.46 -5.96 -18.09
N THR A 44 7.63 -5.16 -17.46
CA THR A 44 8.07 -4.21 -16.44
C THR A 44 7.93 -4.92 -15.10
N SER A 45 8.81 -5.89 -14.87
CA SER A 45 9.14 -6.33 -13.50
C SER A 45 9.73 -5.12 -12.78
N PHE A 46 9.00 -4.61 -11.80
CA PHE A 46 9.40 -3.44 -11.02
C PHE A 46 10.22 -3.88 -9.81
N LEU A 47 11.43 -4.36 -10.07
CA LEU A 47 12.38 -4.77 -9.04
C LEU A 47 13.14 -3.55 -8.51
N CYS A 48 12.81 -3.07 -7.30
CA CYS A 48 13.64 -2.05 -6.66
C CYS A 48 14.95 -2.66 -6.15
N THR A 49 16.00 -1.85 -6.20
CA THR A 49 17.41 -2.14 -5.94
C THR A 49 17.67 -3.11 -4.77
N ARG A 50 18.39 -4.20 -5.06
CA ARG A 50 19.12 -4.97 -4.05
C ARG A 50 20.25 -4.10 -3.53
N SER A 51 20.06 -3.47 -2.38
CA SER A 51 21.11 -2.66 -1.75
C SER A 51 21.58 -3.32 -0.46
N THR A 52 22.89 -3.52 -0.34
CA THR A 52 23.55 -3.84 0.94
C THR A 52 23.91 -2.56 1.72
N GLN A 53 23.76 -1.40 1.09
CA GLN A 53 24.09 -0.08 1.64
C GLN A 53 22.86 0.63 2.19
N GLN A 54 23.08 1.82 2.78
CA GLN A 54 22.01 2.66 3.28
C GLN A 54 20.98 2.96 2.17
N SER A 55 19.70 2.71 2.44
CA SER A 55 18.61 2.94 1.50
C SER A 55 17.45 3.64 2.21
N ILE A 56 16.94 4.71 1.62
CA ILE A 56 15.76 5.44 2.09
C ILE A 56 14.54 4.91 1.35
N LEU A 57 13.48 4.65 2.10
CA LEU A 57 12.27 4.00 1.62
C LEU A 57 11.10 4.94 1.82
N GLY A 58 10.30 5.09 0.79
CA GLY A 58 9.12 5.95 0.79
C GLY A 58 8.54 6.05 -0.62
N PRO A 59 7.30 6.53 -0.75
CA PRO A 59 6.60 6.59 -2.04
C PRO A 59 7.12 7.69 -2.98
N GLN A 60 7.86 8.68 -2.47
CA GLN A 60 8.35 9.82 -3.25
C GLN A 60 9.88 9.74 -3.42
N LYS A 61 10.34 9.43 -4.63
CA LYS A 61 11.77 9.28 -4.93
C LYS A 61 12.58 10.54 -4.65
N ASN A 62 12.14 11.68 -5.18
CA ASN A 62 12.80 12.97 -4.98
C ASN A 62 12.96 13.32 -3.49
N LEU A 63 11.95 13.00 -2.67
CA LEU A 63 12.04 13.19 -1.23
C LEU A 63 13.07 12.25 -0.59
N ASN A 64 13.13 10.99 -1.04
CA ASN A 64 14.10 10.00 -0.57
C ASN A 64 15.55 10.41 -0.92
N GLU A 65 15.77 10.92 -2.14
CA GLU A 65 17.06 11.42 -2.62
C GLU A 65 17.51 12.67 -1.85
N ASP A 66 16.63 13.68 -1.75
CA ASP A 66 16.89 14.90 -0.99
C ASP A 66 17.23 14.60 0.47
N PHE A 67 16.55 13.60 1.07
CA PHE A 67 16.85 13.15 2.42
C PHE A 67 18.18 12.39 2.51
N SER A 68 18.50 11.54 1.53
CA SER A 68 19.80 10.86 1.45
C SER A 68 20.94 11.86 1.40
N ASP A 69 20.80 12.93 0.61
CA ASP A 69 21.80 14.00 0.52
C ASP A 69 21.91 14.82 1.81
N PHE A 70 20.78 15.10 2.46
CA PHE A 70 20.77 15.71 3.79
C PHE A 70 21.53 14.88 4.82
N LEU A 71 21.41 13.54 4.80
CA LEU A 71 22.11 12.66 5.74
C LEU A 71 23.64 12.62 5.52
N LYS A 72 24.13 13.01 4.34
CA LYS A 72 25.58 13.10 4.05
C LYS A 72 26.23 14.36 4.63
N LEU A 73 25.44 15.32 5.13
CA LEU A 73 25.97 16.54 5.76
C LEU A 73 26.65 16.22 7.10
N SER A 74 27.75 16.92 7.41
CA SER A 74 28.58 16.66 8.59
C SER A 74 27.90 16.90 9.94
N ASN A 75 26.80 17.64 9.95
CA ASN A 75 25.99 17.92 11.14
C ASN A 75 24.79 16.98 11.31
N SER A 76 24.61 16.02 10.40
CA SER A 76 23.51 15.05 10.47
C SER A 76 23.84 13.90 11.42
N PRO A 77 22.86 13.42 12.23
CA PRO A 77 23.04 12.30 13.13
C PRO A 77 23.45 11.04 12.38
N GLN A 78 24.38 10.30 12.98
CA GLN A 78 24.90 9.07 12.40
C GLN A 78 24.17 7.83 12.91
N ASP A 79 23.47 7.93 14.05
CA ASP A 79 22.71 6.81 14.60
C ASP A 79 21.39 6.57 13.85
N PHE A 80 21.04 5.29 13.74
CA PHE A 80 19.91 4.81 12.97
C PHE A 80 18.57 5.36 13.48
N GLU A 81 18.35 5.36 14.79
CA GLU A 81 17.15 5.87 15.43
C GLU A 81 16.91 7.35 15.10
N SER A 82 17.93 8.20 15.21
CA SER A 82 17.82 9.62 14.89
C SER A 82 17.56 9.86 13.41
N LYS A 83 18.19 9.10 12.50
CA LYS A 83 17.88 9.15 11.06
C LYS A 83 16.42 8.80 10.80
N MET A 84 15.90 7.74 11.43
CA MET A 84 14.50 7.33 11.28
C MET A 84 13.52 8.37 11.83
N ILE A 85 13.84 9.03 12.93
CA ILE A 85 13.04 10.14 13.49
C ILE A 85 13.02 11.33 12.53
N LEU A 86 14.18 11.72 11.98
CA LEU A 86 14.26 12.80 11.00
C LEU A 86 13.44 12.48 9.75
N TRP A 87 13.47 11.23 9.30
CA TRP A 87 12.67 10.75 8.17
C TRP A 87 11.16 10.79 8.46
N ALA A 88 10.74 10.42 9.68
CA ALA A 88 9.35 10.55 10.12
C ALA A 88 8.89 12.03 10.12
N LEU A 89 9.69 12.94 10.67
CA LEU A 89 9.37 14.37 10.65
C LEU A 89 9.22 14.90 9.21
N LEU A 90 10.13 14.50 8.32
CA LEU A 90 10.05 14.92 6.93
C LEU A 90 8.80 14.37 6.21
N ASN A 91 8.43 13.11 6.47
CA ASN A 91 7.19 12.51 5.96
C ASN A 91 5.93 13.19 6.53
N GLN A 92 5.96 13.65 7.79
CA GLN A 92 4.88 14.48 8.35
C GLN A 92 4.69 15.79 7.58
N ASN A 93 5.75 16.38 7.03
CA ASN A 93 5.66 17.58 6.21
C ASN A 93 5.19 17.30 4.78
N ALA A 94 5.65 16.20 4.18
CA ALA A 94 5.25 15.80 2.83
C ALA A 94 3.83 15.24 2.76
N HIS A 95 3.35 14.64 3.86
CA HIS A 95 2.06 13.96 3.94
C HIS A 95 1.30 14.29 5.25
N PRO A 96 1.00 15.58 5.51
CA PRO A 96 0.42 16.05 6.77
C PRO A 96 -0.93 15.41 7.16
N PHE A 97 -1.64 14.84 6.19
CA PHE A 97 -2.96 14.24 6.39
C PHE A 97 -2.89 12.74 6.72
N LEU A 98 -1.77 12.07 6.42
CA LEU A 98 -1.53 10.65 6.73
C LEU A 98 -0.45 10.41 7.79
N ALA A 99 0.45 11.38 7.97
CA ALA A 99 1.52 11.37 8.96
C ALA A 99 1.32 12.50 10.00
N GLY A 100 0.06 12.90 10.22
CA GLY A 100 -0.30 13.84 11.28
C GLY A 100 -0.11 13.26 12.68
N PRO A 101 -0.07 14.08 13.74
CA PRO A 101 0.20 13.62 15.11
C PRO A 101 -0.67 12.45 15.58
N SER A 102 -1.95 12.44 15.22
CA SER A 102 -2.93 11.43 15.64
C SER A 102 -2.96 10.18 14.76
N SER A 103 -2.10 10.10 13.76
CA SER A 103 -1.97 8.90 12.91
C SER A 103 -1.46 7.74 13.76
N GLY A 104 -2.13 6.60 13.63
CA GLY A 104 -1.61 5.35 14.15
C GLY A 104 -0.41 4.92 13.31
N VAL A 105 0.53 4.18 13.92
CA VAL A 105 1.73 3.71 13.21
C VAL A 105 2.03 2.27 13.59
N VAL A 106 2.16 1.41 12.59
CA VAL A 106 2.84 0.12 12.74
C VAL A 106 4.29 0.31 12.31
N ILE A 107 5.24 -0.05 13.17
CA ILE A 107 6.65 -0.10 12.81
C ILE A 107 7.13 -1.55 12.82
N VAL A 108 7.75 -1.94 11.72
CA VAL A 108 8.52 -3.16 11.58
C VAL A 108 9.98 -2.80 11.84
N LEU A 109 10.58 -3.42 12.86
CA LEU A 109 11.99 -3.28 13.15
C LEU A 109 12.69 -4.60 12.91
N ILE A 110 13.80 -4.53 12.18
CA ILE A 110 14.65 -5.68 11.89
C ILE A 110 16.08 -5.34 12.27
N SER A 111 16.71 -6.25 12.99
CA SER A 111 18.13 -6.15 13.36
C SER A 111 18.77 -7.53 13.28
N GLY A 112 19.44 -7.80 12.16
CA GLY A 112 19.93 -9.15 11.87
C GLY A 112 18.76 -10.11 11.64
N ARG A 113 18.56 -11.08 12.55
CA ARG A 113 17.45 -12.05 12.49
C ARG A 113 16.26 -11.69 13.38
N ASP A 114 16.38 -10.66 14.22
CA ASP A 114 15.28 -10.23 15.08
C ASP A 114 14.29 -9.40 14.27
N LEU A 115 13.02 -9.82 14.27
CA LEU A 115 11.91 -9.20 13.55
C LEU A 115 10.83 -8.82 14.56
N GLN A 116 10.57 -7.52 14.71
CA GLN A 116 9.61 -6.98 15.67
C GLN A 116 8.52 -6.20 14.97
N PHE A 117 7.26 -6.44 15.36
CA PHE A 117 6.09 -5.70 14.92
C PHE A 117 5.50 -4.92 16.09
N LEU A 118 5.57 -3.60 16.02
CA LEU A 118 5.18 -2.71 17.11
C LEU A 118 4.08 -1.78 16.63
N ASN A 119 2.91 -1.80 17.28
CA ASN A 119 1.80 -0.93 16.93
C ASN A 119 1.66 0.23 17.94
N PHE A 120 1.75 1.45 17.44
CA PHE A 120 1.40 2.67 18.16
C PHE A 120 -0.02 3.04 17.76
N ALA A 121 -1.00 2.50 18.50
CA ALA A 121 -2.40 2.77 18.27
C ALA A 121 -2.88 4.04 18.99
N PRO A 122 -3.87 4.76 18.43
CA PRO A 122 -4.56 5.83 19.14
C PRO A 122 -5.35 5.27 20.32
N ALA A 123 -5.41 6.03 21.42
CA ALA A 123 -6.37 5.75 22.49
C ALA A 123 -7.82 5.87 21.99
N ASN A 124 -8.68 4.93 22.37
CA ASN A 124 -10.09 4.90 21.96
C ASN A 124 -10.82 6.20 22.30
N ASN A 125 -11.44 6.82 21.30
CA ASN A 125 -12.30 8.02 21.43
C ASN A 125 -11.64 9.23 22.12
N VAL A 126 -10.32 9.29 22.19
CA VAL A 126 -9.58 10.41 22.79
C VAL A 126 -8.56 10.94 21.79
N LYS A 127 -8.32 12.25 21.83
CA LYS A 127 -7.22 12.86 21.06
C LYS A 127 -5.89 12.36 21.62
N ASP A 128 -5.18 11.59 20.81
CA ASP A 128 -3.87 11.02 21.14
C ASP A 128 -2.87 11.30 20.03
N TYR A 129 -1.59 11.03 20.29
CA TYR A 129 -0.47 11.32 19.40
C TYR A 129 0.45 10.12 19.13
N PRO A 130 -0.05 9.02 18.53
CA PRO A 130 0.74 7.80 18.35
C PRO A 130 1.97 8.00 17.46
N TYR A 131 1.87 8.89 16.47
CA TYR A 131 2.99 9.23 15.58
C TYR A 131 4.20 9.79 16.37
N TYR A 132 3.95 10.69 17.32
CA TYR A 132 4.99 11.20 18.22
C TYR A 132 5.43 10.18 19.28
N LYS A 133 4.52 9.32 19.75
CA LYS A 133 4.88 8.21 20.65
C LYS A 133 5.86 7.25 19.99
N MET A 134 5.67 6.92 18.71
CA MET A 134 6.62 6.12 17.93
C MET A 134 8.01 6.78 17.87
N MET A 135 8.08 8.09 17.57
CA MET A 135 9.37 8.80 17.55
C MET A 135 10.04 8.81 18.93
N GLN A 136 9.27 9.03 20.00
CA GLN A 136 9.80 8.99 21.37
C GLN A 136 10.30 7.59 21.75
N PHE A 137 9.61 6.54 21.31
CA PHE A 137 10.06 5.16 21.48
C PHE A 137 11.40 4.93 20.76
N LEU A 138 11.53 5.34 19.49
CA LEU A 138 12.79 5.25 18.76
C LEU A 138 13.91 6.00 19.49
N ARG A 139 13.64 7.23 19.96
CA ARG A 139 14.60 8.03 20.73
C ARG A 139 14.99 7.35 22.05
N SER A 140 14.08 6.60 22.68
CA SER A 140 14.37 5.87 23.92
C SER A 140 15.33 4.69 23.71
N ARG A 141 15.41 4.14 22.49
CA ARG A 141 16.37 3.08 22.13
C ARG A 141 17.80 3.61 22.02
N ASN A 142 17.97 4.91 21.78
CA ASN A 142 19.26 5.60 21.86
C ASN A 142 19.21 6.79 22.84
N PRO A 143 19.27 6.54 24.17
CA PRO A 143 19.14 7.61 25.18
C PRO A 143 20.21 8.70 25.11
N LYS A 144 21.40 8.36 24.56
CA LYS A 144 22.54 9.28 24.38
C LYS A 144 22.40 10.16 23.13
N GLY A 145 21.47 9.82 22.24
CA GLY A 145 21.20 10.58 21.02
C GLY A 145 20.54 11.94 21.30
N PRO A 146 20.42 12.79 20.27
CA PRO A 146 19.74 14.08 20.38
C PRO A 146 18.27 13.94 20.83
N SER A 147 17.72 14.97 21.47
CA SER A 147 16.29 15.01 21.79
C SER A 147 15.45 15.17 20.52
N LEU A 148 14.17 14.78 20.57
CA LEU A 148 13.24 14.99 19.45
C LEU A 148 13.19 16.46 19.02
N LYS A 149 13.17 17.39 20.00
CA LYS A 149 13.20 18.83 19.72
C LYS A 149 14.47 19.26 18.99
N SER A 150 15.63 18.70 19.38
CA SER A 150 16.90 18.98 18.72
C SER A 150 16.90 18.48 17.28
N LEU A 151 16.39 17.27 17.04
CA LEU A 151 16.25 16.70 15.69
C LEU A 151 15.30 17.53 14.82
N GLY A 152 14.15 17.98 15.35
CA GLY A 152 13.26 18.89 14.64
C GLY A 152 13.95 20.22 14.27
N SER A 153 14.68 20.81 15.21
CA SER A 153 15.44 22.07 14.96
C SER A 153 16.55 21.88 13.92
N LEU A 154 17.20 20.70 13.91
CA LEU A 154 18.23 20.37 12.94
C LEU A 154 17.64 20.32 11.52
N LEU A 155 16.48 19.67 11.37
CA LEU A 155 15.78 19.57 10.09
C LEU A 155 15.35 20.96 9.60
N GLU A 156 14.71 21.76 10.45
CA GLU A 156 14.29 23.14 10.14
C GLU A 156 15.45 24.03 9.63
N LYS A 157 16.62 23.92 10.26
CA LYS A 157 17.77 24.79 9.97
C LYS A 157 18.54 24.35 8.72
N ASN A 158 18.66 23.05 8.50
CA ASN A 158 19.65 22.50 7.57
C ASN A 158 19.03 21.76 6.36
N TYR A 159 17.77 21.35 6.44
CA TYR A 159 17.12 20.72 5.30
C TYR A 159 16.75 21.80 4.27
N ARG A 160 17.47 21.79 3.14
CA ARG A 160 17.25 22.71 2.03
C ARG A 160 16.44 22.09 0.89
N GLY A 161 16.11 20.80 1.00
CA GLY A 161 15.26 20.10 0.03
C GLY A 161 13.89 20.77 -0.03
N GLY A 162 13.46 21.13 -1.23
CA GLY A 162 12.13 21.68 -1.43
C GLY A 162 11.13 20.53 -1.48
N ILE A 163 10.36 20.34 -0.41
CA ILE A 163 9.30 19.33 -0.41
C ILE A 163 8.26 19.72 -1.47
N LYS A 164 7.98 18.81 -2.39
CA LYS A 164 7.03 19.04 -3.49
C LYS A 164 5.75 18.27 -3.26
N VAL A 165 4.64 18.81 -3.76
CA VAL A 165 3.36 18.09 -3.81
C VAL A 165 3.49 16.91 -4.77
N SER A 166 3.25 15.69 -4.26
CA SER A 166 3.13 14.49 -5.07
C SER A 166 1.72 14.31 -5.63
N PRO A 167 1.50 13.44 -6.63
CA PRO A 167 0.16 13.18 -7.18
C PRO A 167 -0.85 12.78 -6.09
N PHE A 168 -0.45 11.84 -5.22
CA PHE A 168 -1.29 11.39 -4.12
C PHE A 168 -1.62 12.51 -3.12
N PHE A 169 -0.63 13.37 -2.80
CA PHE A 169 -0.89 14.48 -1.89
C PHE A 169 -1.79 15.54 -2.53
N GLN A 170 -1.70 15.76 -3.84
CA GLN A 170 -2.59 16.66 -4.56
C GLN A 170 -4.05 16.22 -4.46
N GLU A 171 -4.35 14.93 -4.63
CA GLU A 171 -5.69 14.38 -4.44
C GLU A 171 -6.19 14.65 -3.01
N SER A 172 -5.32 14.40 -2.02
CA SER A 172 -5.66 14.64 -0.62
C SER A 172 -5.93 16.13 -0.32
N LEU A 173 -5.21 17.05 -0.97
CA LEU A 173 -5.45 18.49 -0.88
C LEU A 173 -6.80 18.89 -1.49
N GLN A 174 -7.19 18.26 -2.60
CA GLN A 174 -8.47 18.50 -3.25
C GLN A 174 -9.63 17.99 -2.39
N ASP A 175 -9.51 16.78 -1.84
CA ASP A 175 -10.51 16.18 -0.96
C ASP A 175 -10.74 17.02 0.32
N GLU A 176 -9.67 17.60 0.86
CA GLU A 176 -9.69 18.41 2.07
C GLU A 176 -9.82 19.93 1.80
N ALA A 177 -10.08 20.35 0.57
CA ALA A 177 -10.07 21.77 0.18
C ALA A 177 -11.00 22.65 1.04
N ARG A 178 -12.13 22.11 1.50
CA ARG A 178 -13.05 22.83 2.41
C ARG A 178 -12.42 23.07 3.78
N LEU A 179 -11.77 22.06 4.35
CA LEU A 179 -11.08 22.16 5.63
C LEU A 179 -9.90 23.13 5.54
N ILE A 180 -9.11 23.03 4.46
CA ILE A 180 -7.97 23.90 4.20
C ILE A 180 -8.41 25.37 4.12
N ASN A 181 -9.49 25.66 3.39
CA ASN A 181 -9.99 27.04 3.26
C ASN A 181 -10.55 27.62 4.57
N ALA A 182 -11.04 26.76 5.47
CA ALA A 182 -11.63 27.18 6.74
C ALA A 182 -10.57 27.45 7.84
N SER A 183 -9.33 26.98 7.69
CA SER A 183 -8.25 27.16 8.66
C SER A 183 -7.18 28.13 8.14
N PRO A 184 -6.87 29.22 8.87
CA PRO A 184 -5.78 30.13 8.50
C PRO A 184 -4.42 29.45 8.35
N GLU A 185 -4.13 28.48 9.21
CA GLU A 185 -2.87 27.75 9.28
C GLU A 185 -2.68 26.85 8.05
N LEU A 186 -3.72 26.08 7.70
CA LEU A 186 -3.72 25.22 6.52
C LEU A 186 -3.74 26.06 5.24
N LYS A 187 -4.52 27.14 5.21
CA LYS A 187 -4.60 28.05 4.07
C LYS A 187 -3.23 28.65 3.74
N LYS A 188 -2.50 29.13 4.76
CA LYS A 188 -1.14 29.68 4.60
C LYS A 188 -0.16 28.66 4.01
N ALA A 189 -0.31 27.38 4.33
CA ALA A 189 0.60 26.33 3.88
C ALA A 189 0.23 25.73 2.52
N PHE A 190 -1.07 25.64 2.19
CA PHE A 190 -1.56 24.82 1.08
C PHE A 190 -2.40 25.58 0.04
N ILE A 191 -2.63 26.89 0.20
CA ILE A 191 -3.30 27.71 -0.82
C ILE A 191 -2.29 28.69 -1.43
N ARG A 192 -2.27 28.78 -2.76
CA ARG A 192 -1.57 29.83 -3.51
C ARG A 192 -2.56 30.52 -4.44
N GLY A 193 -2.68 31.84 -4.28
CA GLY A 193 -3.79 32.58 -4.89
C GLY A 193 -5.12 32.08 -4.32
N ASP A 194 -5.93 31.44 -5.17
CA ASP A 194 -7.27 30.91 -4.83
C ASP A 194 -7.38 29.39 -4.98
N GLN A 195 -6.27 28.68 -5.17
CA GLN A 195 -6.26 27.24 -5.43
C GLN A 195 -5.38 26.49 -4.43
N VAL A 196 -5.75 25.24 -4.17
CA VAL A 196 -4.88 24.30 -3.45
C VAL A 196 -3.61 24.04 -4.26
N LEU A 197 -2.50 23.75 -3.58
CA LEU A 197 -1.24 23.46 -4.24
C LEU A 197 -1.41 22.33 -5.27
N SER A 198 -0.83 22.54 -6.45
CA SER A 198 -0.80 21.61 -7.55
C SER A 198 0.45 20.72 -7.53
N LEU A 199 0.43 19.65 -8.33
CA LEU A 199 1.56 18.75 -8.52
C LEU A 199 2.88 19.52 -8.73
N ASN A 200 3.94 19.06 -8.06
CA ASN A 200 5.29 19.64 -8.08
C ASN A 200 5.45 21.05 -7.47
N GLU A 201 4.39 21.68 -6.98
CA GLU A 201 4.54 22.92 -6.23
C GLU A 201 5.19 22.68 -4.86
N SER A 202 5.96 23.66 -4.39
CA SER A 202 6.69 23.54 -3.13
C SER A 202 5.78 23.76 -1.91
N ILE A 203 5.97 22.91 -0.92
CA ILE A 203 5.34 22.97 0.40
C ILE A 203 6.31 23.70 1.34
N SER A 204 5.78 24.61 2.15
CA SER A 204 6.58 25.29 3.17
C SER A 204 7.07 24.30 4.23
N ALA A 205 8.28 24.52 4.74
CA ALA A 205 8.82 23.73 5.85
C ALA A 205 7.99 23.95 7.14
N PHE A 206 7.76 22.88 7.88
CA PHE A 206 6.96 22.92 9.10
C PHE A 206 7.82 23.28 10.34
N PRO A 207 7.21 23.88 11.37
CA PRO A 207 7.89 24.17 12.64
C PRO A 207 7.96 22.92 13.54
N PHE A 208 8.71 21.90 13.12
CA PHE A 208 8.93 20.63 13.85
C PHE A 208 9.31 20.80 15.32
N SER A 209 10.22 21.72 15.63
CA SER A 209 10.71 21.96 17.00
C SER A 209 9.57 22.41 17.92
N ALA A 210 8.68 23.29 17.43
CA ALA A 210 7.50 23.76 18.15
C ALA A 210 6.45 22.64 18.31
N MET A 211 6.19 21.87 17.25
CA MET A 211 5.26 20.73 17.28
C MET A 211 5.67 19.69 18.32
N VAL A 212 6.94 19.27 18.29
CA VAL A 212 7.49 18.30 19.24
C VAL A 212 7.47 18.84 20.67
N GLN A 213 7.83 20.11 20.88
CA GLN A 213 7.78 20.72 22.20
C GLN A 213 6.36 20.68 22.79
N HIS A 214 5.34 20.93 21.96
CA HIS A 214 3.96 20.81 22.43
C HIS A 214 3.62 19.38 22.83
N PHE A 215 3.92 18.40 21.98
CA PHE A 215 3.72 16.98 22.32
C PHE A 215 4.40 16.62 23.65
N GLU A 216 5.67 16.97 23.82
CA GLU A 216 6.40 16.70 25.06
C GLU A 216 5.74 17.38 26.27
N SER A 217 5.22 18.60 26.12
CA SER A 217 4.53 19.32 27.22
C SER A 217 3.25 18.61 27.65
N VAL A 218 2.42 18.16 26.70
CA VAL A 218 1.18 17.42 26.97
C VAL A 218 1.51 16.08 27.65
N MET A 219 2.54 15.38 27.17
CA MET A 219 2.91 14.09 27.73
C MET A 219 3.62 14.17 29.08
N LYS A 220 4.38 15.23 29.38
CA LYS A 220 4.99 15.47 30.70
C LYS A 220 3.92 15.61 31.79
N VAL A 221 2.83 16.31 31.49
CA VAL A 221 1.68 16.41 32.41
C VAL A 221 1.09 15.03 32.72
N SER A 222 1.14 14.10 31.78
CA SER A 222 0.65 12.72 31.95
C SER A 222 1.62 11.74 32.63
N LYS A 223 2.86 12.13 32.97
CA LYS A 223 3.95 11.25 33.49
C LYS A 223 4.32 10.04 32.60
N ASN A 224 3.83 9.97 31.36
CA ASN A 224 3.90 8.75 30.53
C ASN A 224 5.09 8.68 29.55
N LEU A 225 5.95 9.71 29.48
CA LEU A 225 7.07 9.74 28.52
C LEU A 225 8.10 8.61 28.71
N ALA A 226 8.27 8.11 29.95
CA ALA A 226 9.21 7.05 30.27
C ALA A 226 8.68 5.64 29.97
N ASN A 227 7.36 5.48 29.80
CA ASN A 227 6.68 4.18 29.71
C ASN A 227 5.86 4.05 28.42
N ILE A 228 6.33 4.62 27.30
CA ILE A 228 5.68 4.40 26.01
C ILE A 228 5.94 2.96 25.59
N GLN A 229 4.95 2.10 25.79
CA GLN A 229 4.98 0.72 25.35
C GLN A 229 4.16 0.58 24.07
N PRO A 230 4.76 0.13 22.96
CA PRO A 230 3.98 -0.24 21.79
C PRO A 230 3.05 -1.42 22.13
N ILE A 231 1.93 -1.50 21.42
CA ILE A 231 1.02 -2.64 21.50
C ILE A 231 1.61 -3.73 20.60
N PRO A 232 1.88 -4.95 21.12
CA PRO A 232 2.30 -6.07 20.29
C PRO A 232 1.23 -6.38 19.24
N ILE A 233 1.65 -6.70 18.02
CA ILE A 233 0.71 -7.15 16.98
C ILE A 233 0.45 -8.64 17.17
N THR A 234 -0.82 -9.00 17.31
CA THR A 234 -1.26 -10.39 17.32
C THR A 234 -1.49 -10.87 15.89
N PHE A 235 -0.97 -12.04 15.55
CA PHE A 235 -1.29 -12.73 14.31
C PHE A 235 -2.56 -13.56 14.52
N ALA A 236 -3.65 -13.15 13.88
CA ALA A 236 -4.92 -13.86 13.98
C ALA A 236 -4.93 -15.10 13.09
N HIS A 237 -4.30 -15.03 11.92
CA HIS A 237 -4.13 -16.18 11.03
C HIS A 237 -2.67 -16.64 11.05
N GLN A 238 -2.46 -17.93 11.28
CA GLN A 238 -1.16 -18.58 11.14
C GLN A 238 -1.36 -19.95 10.48
N GLU A 239 -0.56 -20.23 9.47
CA GLU A 239 -0.62 -21.49 8.72
C GLU A 239 0.80 -21.96 8.41
N ASP A 240 1.08 -23.23 8.74
CA ASP A 240 2.35 -23.88 8.43
C ASP A 240 2.33 -24.38 6.97
N MET A 241 3.45 -24.23 6.28
CA MET A 241 3.71 -24.74 4.94
C MET A 241 4.91 -25.68 4.96
N ASP A 242 5.06 -26.53 3.93
CA ASP A 242 6.17 -27.48 3.80
C ASP A 242 7.56 -26.86 4.04
N ASN A 243 7.74 -25.58 3.66
CA ASN A 243 9.02 -24.86 3.76
C ASN A 243 8.93 -23.52 4.52
N GLY A 244 7.91 -23.33 5.37
CA GLY A 244 7.74 -22.04 6.03
C GLY A 244 6.45 -21.87 6.83
N THR A 245 6.15 -20.62 7.19
CA THR A 245 4.89 -20.25 7.83
C THR A 245 4.35 -18.96 7.22
N ILE A 246 3.03 -18.84 7.13
CA ILE A 246 2.34 -17.60 6.80
C ILE A 246 1.67 -17.10 8.08
N LYS A 247 1.90 -15.83 8.42
CA LYS A 247 1.29 -15.17 9.59
C LYS A 247 0.65 -13.86 9.17
N CYS A 248 -0.64 -13.66 9.40
CA CYS A 248 -1.32 -12.41 9.09
C CYS A 248 -1.93 -11.78 10.34
N ASN A 249 -1.93 -10.45 10.43
CA ASN A 249 -2.50 -9.71 11.56
C ASN A 249 -4.03 -9.65 11.58
N VAL A 250 -4.65 -10.43 10.71
CA VAL A 250 -6.07 -10.52 10.42
C VAL A 250 -6.42 -11.98 10.15
N GLU A 251 -7.68 -12.34 10.40
CA GLU A 251 -8.22 -13.57 9.85
C GLU A 251 -8.34 -13.45 8.34
N ILE A 252 -7.83 -14.44 7.61
CA ILE A 252 -7.96 -14.47 6.16
C ILE A 252 -9.32 -15.10 5.84
N PRO A 253 -10.31 -14.32 5.34
CA PRO A 253 -11.63 -14.85 5.11
C PRO A 253 -11.57 -15.89 3.99
N ASN A 254 -12.41 -16.92 4.13
CA ASN A 254 -12.64 -17.82 3.03
C ASN A 254 -13.51 -17.10 1.98
N TYR A 255 -12.84 -16.52 0.99
CA TYR A 255 -13.44 -15.78 -0.12
C TYR A 255 -14.33 -16.64 -1.06
N THR A 256 -14.59 -17.90 -0.72
CA THR A 256 -15.59 -18.76 -1.41
C THR A 256 -17.04 -18.37 -1.11
N GLN A 257 -17.30 -17.60 -0.05
CA GLN A 257 -18.63 -17.06 0.24
C GLN A 257 -18.73 -15.63 -0.32
N GLU A 258 -19.81 -15.29 -1.02
CA GLU A 258 -20.10 -13.99 -1.67
C GLU A 258 -20.18 -12.77 -0.71
N LYS A 259 -19.61 -12.86 0.49
CA LYS A 259 -19.55 -11.75 1.46
C LYS A 259 -18.26 -10.96 1.28
N TYR A 260 -18.42 -9.79 0.68
CA TYR A 260 -17.32 -8.86 0.39
C TYR A 260 -17.22 -7.77 1.46
N HIS A 261 -16.02 -7.57 2.00
CA HIS A 261 -15.74 -6.49 2.96
C HIS A 261 -15.22 -5.24 2.24
N ILE A 262 -15.97 -4.72 1.27
CA ILE A 262 -15.58 -3.53 0.50
C ILE A 262 -15.88 -2.28 1.30
N LYS A 263 -14.84 -1.55 1.71
CA LYS A 263 -14.99 -0.26 2.39
C LYS A 263 -15.53 0.81 1.43
N LYS A 264 -16.27 1.79 1.94
CA LYS A 264 -16.81 2.90 1.12
C LYS A 264 -15.69 3.77 0.52
N ALA A 265 -14.68 4.10 1.34
CA ALA A 265 -13.48 4.80 0.93
C ALA A 265 -12.26 3.85 1.00
N PRO A 266 -11.22 4.05 0.17
CA PRO A 266 -9.99 3.29 0.28
C PRO A 266 -9.30 3.58 1.62
N ILE A 267 -8.65 2.56 2.19
CA ILE A 267 -7.75 2.75 3.31
C ILE A 267 -6.49 3.39 2.76
N GLN A 268 -6.22 4.63 3.16
CA GLN A 268 -5.01 5.35 2.80
C GLN A 268 -3.95 5.12 3.89
N ASN A 269 -2.81 4.58 3.48
CA ASN A 269 -1.67 4.34 4.36
C ASN A 269 -0.42 4.95 3.73
N LEU A 270 0.40 5.61 4.55
CA LEU A 270 1.74 6.03 4.14
C LEU A 270 2.75 5.01 4.65
N PHE A 271 3.66 4.56 3.79
CA PHE A 271 4.82 3.78 4.23
C PHE A 271 6.10 4.58 4.06
N PHE A 272 7.04 4.42 4.99
CA PHE A 272 8.37 5.03 4.91
C PHE A 272 9.35 4.27 5.81
N GLY A 273 10.63 4.28 5.47
CA GLY A 273 11.62 3.51 6.22
C GLY A 273 13.07 3.82 5.87
N ILE A 274 13.98 3.21 6.62
CA ILE A 274 15.43 3.27 6.39
C ILE A 274 16.00 1.87 6.56
N LYS A 275 16.78 1.43 5.58
CA LYS A 275 17.64 0.25 5.65
C LYS A 275 19.10 0.70 5.78
N GLU A 276 19.85 0.14 6.72
CA GLU A 276 21.29 0.39 6.90
C GLU A 276 21.97 -0.91 7.35
N GLY A 277 22.83 -1.49 6.50
CA GLY A 277 23.44 -2.80 6.78
C GLY A 277 22.41 -3.91 6.99
N GLN A 278 22.39 -4.52 8.17
CA GLN A 278 21.42 -5.57 8.56
C GLN A 278 20.22 -5.02 9.35
N THR A 279 20.08 -3.70 9.43
CA THR A 279 19.00 -3.04 10.17
C THR A 279 18.00 -2.43 9.20
N LEU A 280 16.71 -2.67 9.43
CA LEU A 280 15.61 -2.00 8.74
C LEU A 280 14.61 -1.47 9.78
N ALA A 281 14.09 -0.28 9.52
CA ALA A 281 12.85 0.20 10.10
C ALA A 281 11.90 0.56 8.97
N LEU A 282 10.69 0.01 9.00
CA LEU A 282 9.60 0.36 8.09
C LEU A 282 8.39 0.76 8.91
N ALA A 283 7.97 2.01 8.79
CA ALA A 283 6.76 2.55 9.39
C ALA A 283 5.63 2.54 8.36
N ILE A 284 4.44 2.16 8.78
CA ILE A 284 3.20 2.21 8.01
C ILE A 284 2.17 2.96 8.86
N THR A 285 1.72 4.11 8.36
CA THR A 285 0.73 4.94 9.05
C THR A 285 -0.68 4.57 8.63
N TYR A 286 -1.63 4.80 9.53
CA TYR A 286 -3.06 4.66 9.27
C TYR A 286 -3.81 5.77 10.01
N PHE A 287 -4.65 6.50 9.27
CA PHE A 287 -5.43 7.59 9.84
C PHE A 287 -6.76 7.74 9.12
N GLN A 288 -7.84 7.74 9.89
CA GLN A 288 -9.16 8.10 9.41
C GLN A 288 -9.87 8.82 10.54
N SER A 289 -10.33 10.04 10.28
CA SER A 289 -11.09 10.79 11.27
C SER A 289 -12.23 11.55 10.60
N PRO A 290 -13.46 11.46 11.13
CA PRO A 290 -14.57 12.28 10.65
C PRO A 290 -14.43 13.74 11.07
N LEU A 291 -13.62 14.01 12.10
CA LEU A 291 -13.41 15.34 12.67
C LEU A 291 -11.91 15.64 12.72
N LYS A 292 -11.41 16.21 11.62
CA LYS A 292 -10.02 16.68 11.50
C LYS A 292 -9.97 18.15 11.87
N THR A 293 -8.96 18.53 12.65
CA THR A 293 -8.64 19.91 12.96
C THR A 293 -7.14 20.16 12.82
N PRO A 294 -6.70 21.41 12.60
CA PRO A 294 -5.29 21.75 12.67
C PRO A 294 -4.69 21.38 14.02
N TYR A 295 -3.47 20.85 14.02
CA TYR A 295 -2.71 20.64 15.25
C TYR A 295 -2.02 21.94 15.63
N LEU A 296 -2.61 22.68 16.58
CA LEU A 296 -2.13 24.01 16.97
C LEU A 296 -2.10 24.95 15.75
N ASP A 297 -1.13 25.87 15.73
CA ASP A 297 -0.88 26.79 14.63
C ASP A 297 -0.02 26.16 13.51
N THR A 298 -0.19 24.86 13.26
CA THR A 298 0.67 24.11 12.32
C THR A 298 -0.13 23.51 11.17
N PRO A 299 0.51 23.31 10.00
CA PRO A 299 -0.14 22.77 8.81
C PRO A 299 -0.30 21.23 8.84
N THR A 300 -0.41 20.63 10.03
CA THR A 300 -0.69 19.20 10.21
C THR A 300 -2.09 18.99 10.77
N LEU A 301 -2.70 17.86 10.45
CA LEU A 301 -4.03 17.52 10.95
C LEU A 301 -3.95 16.58 12.15
N THR A 302 -4.85 16.80 13.09
CA THR A 302 -5.09 15.95 14.27
C THR A 302 -6.59 15.66 14.38
N GLY A 303 -6.94 14.60 15.10
CA GLY A 303 -8.32 14.20 15.27
C GLY A 303 -8.43 12.91 16.07
N ILE A 304 -9.65 12.43 16.26
CA ILE A 304 -9.90 11.11 16.84
C ILE A 304 -9.74 10.11 15.71
N ASN A 305 -8.67 9.32 15.76
CA ASN A 305 -8.39 8.30 14.75
C ASN A 305 -9.29 7.08 14.97
N GLN A 306 -10.05 6.72 13.93
CA GLN A 306 -10.96 5.59 13.85
C GLN A 306 -10.49 4.56 12.81
N ALA A 307 -9.31 4.76 12.20
CA ALA A 307 -8.76 3.78 11.27
C ALA A 307 -8.30 2.52 11.98
N GLU A 308 -8.52 1.38 11.33
CA GLU A 308 -7.91 0.11 11.69
C GLU A 308 -6.43 0.10 11.26
N PRO A 309 -5.56 -0.64 11.97
CA PRO A 309 -4.19 -0.86 11.54
C PRO A 309 -4.12 -1.45 10.12
N PRO A 310 -3.02 -1.21 9.37
CA PRO A 310 -2.82 -1.79 8.06
C PRO A 310 -2.85 -3.32 8.13
N VAL A 311 -3.41 -3.92 7.10
CA VAL A 311 -3.44 -5.38 6.95
C VAL A 311 -2.13 -5.84 6.32
N PHE A 312 -1.47 -6.81 6.95
CA PHE A 312 -0.22 -7.36 6.46
C PHE A 312 -0.08 -8.85 6.80
N CYS A 313 0.73 -9.52 5.98
CA CYS A 313 1.12 -10.90 6.15
C CYS A 313 2.64 -11.04 6.10
N VAL A 314 3.17 -11.96 6.89
CA VAL A 314 4.57 -12.34 6.97
C VAL A 314 4.69 -13.77 6.43
N PHE A 315 5.55 -13.94 5.45
CA PHE A 315 5.88 -15.22 4.84
C PHE A 315 7.30 -15.57 5.29
N GLU A 316 7.41 -16.49 6.24
CA GLU A 316 8.68 -16.94 6.79
C GLU A 316 9.08 -18.26 6.14
N SER A 317 10.36 -18.41 5.80
CA SER A 317 11.00 -19.68 5.45
C SER A 317 12.24 -19.87 6.31
N LYS A 318 12.93 -21.01 6.17
CA LYS A 318 14.14 -21.31 6.96
C LYS A 318 15.21 -20.21 6.95
N ASN A 319 15.29 -19.45 5.85
CA ASN A 319 16.35 -18.47 5.61
C ASN A 319 15.85 -17.09 5.19
N GLN A 320 14.56 -16.89 4.95
CA GLN A 320 14.03 -15.65 4.38
C GLN A 320 12.72 -15.29 5.04
N ALA A 321 12.47 -14.01 5.25
CA ALA A 321 11.15 -13.51 5.62
C ALA A 321 10.70 -12.47 4.60
N SER A 322 9.42 -12.48 4.24
CA SER A 322 8.83 -11.45 3.40
C SER A 322 7.61 -10.87 4.07
N ILE A 323 7.48 -9.55 4.09
CA ILE A 323 6.33 -8.84 4.62
C ILE A 323 5.58 -8.23 3.45
N VAL A 324 4.29 -8.53 3.34
CA VAL A 324 3.43 -8.01 2.29
C VAL A 324 2.25 -7.31 2.93
N PHE A 325 1.97 -6.08 2.50
CA PHE A 325 0.80 -5.32 2.94
C PHE A 325 0.13 -4.62 1.76
N SER A 326 -1.17 -4.38 1.91
CA SER A 326 -1.93 -3.62 0.92
C SER A 326 -2.08 -2.17 1.36
N SER A 327 -1.87 -1.25 0.44
CA SER A 327 -2.13 0.18 0.61
C SER A 327 -3.15 0.68 -0.41
N HIS A 328 -3.80 1.81 -0.13
CA HIS A 328 -4.73 2.48 -1.04
C HIS A 328 -5.88 1.59 -1.55
N SER A 329 -6.27 0.57 -0.78
CA SER A 329 -7.27 -0.41 -1.18
C SER A 329 -8.59 -0.25 -0.42
N ARG A 330 -9.71 -0.54 -1.10
CA ARG A 330 -11.02 -0.69 -0.48
C ARG A 330 -11.27 -2.10 0.07
N ASP A 331 -10.46 -3.08 -0.33
CA ASP A 331 -10.52 -4.49 0.08
C ASP A 331 -9.06 -5.04 0.18
N PRO A 332 -8.27 -4.58 1.16
CA PRO A 332 -6.85 -4.96 1.28
C PRO A 332 -6.65 -6.47 1.49
N LEU A 333 -7.62 -7.14 2.11
CA LEU A 333 -7.62 -8.57 2.36
C LEU A 333 -7.66 -9.39 1.07
N GLN A 334 -8.30 -8.87 0.02
CA GLN A 334 -8.44 -9.57 -1.24
C GLN A 334 -7.10 -9.70 -1.97
N LEU A 335 -6.35 -8.61 -2.04
CA LEU A 335 -5.03 -8.64 -2.67
C LEU A 335 -4.10 -9.59 -1.92
N LEU A 336 -4.15 -9.57 -0.59
CA LEU A 336 -3.36 -10.46 0.25
C LEU A 336 -3.79 -11.93 0.14
N SER A 337 -5.10 -12.22 0.09
CA SER A 337 -5.59 -13.59 -0.06
C SER A 337 -5.14 -14.19 -1.38
N GLN A 338 -5.09 -13.40 -2.46
CA GLN A 338 -4.57 -13.85 -3.74
C GLN A 338 -3.10 -14.26 -3.64
N ILE A 339 -2.26 -13.43 -2.99
CA ILE A 339 -0.85 -13.79 -2.75
C ILE A 339 -0.76 -15.10 -1.98
N ILE A 340 -1.52 -15.23 -0.90
CA ILE A 340 -1.53 -16.43 -0.06
C ILE A 340 -1.93 -17.66 -0.89
N THR A 341 -2.99 -17.58 -1.70
CA THR A 341 -3.42 -18.68 -2.56
C THR A 341 -2.34 -19.08 -3.56
N GLN A 342 -1.70 -18.11 -4.22
CA GLN A 342 -0.63 -18.38 -5.19
C GLN A 342 0.60 -19.02 -4.52
N VAL A 343 0.97 -18.54 -3.33
CA VAL A 343 2.08 -19.11 -2.54
C VAL A 343 1.77 -20.56 -2.13
N LYS A 344 0.52 -20.86 -1.78
CA LYS A 344 0.08 -22.23 -1.46
C LYS A 344 0.15 -23.16 -2.67
N ILE A 345 -0.33 -22.70 -3.83
CA ILE A 345 -0.30 -23.49 -5.07
C ILE A 345 1.15 -23.82 -5.47
N ASN A 346 2.07 -22.88 -5.31
CA ASN A 346 3.48 -23.06 -5.68
C ASN A 346 4.32 -23.72 -4.57
N SER A 347 3.73 -23.93 -3.37
CA SER A 347 4.31 -24.59 -2.19
C SER A 347 5.69 -24.06 -1.72
N HIS A 348 6.12 -22.88 -2.17
CA HIS A 348 7.43 -22.30 -1.87
C HIS A 348 7.30 -20.83 -1.44
N PRO A 349 7.59 -20.50 -0.16
CA PRO A 349 7.63 -19.11 0.31
C PRO A 349 8.72 -18.27 -0.37
N GLN A 350 9.78 -18.92 -0.86
CA GLN A 350 10.80 -18.27 -1.72
C GLN A 350 10.18 -17.66 -2.98
N GLY A 351 9.07 -18.23 -3.45
CA GLY A 351 8.32 -17.73 -4.59
C GLY A 351 7.41 -16.54 -4.30
N VAL A 352 7.29 -16.03 -3.05
CA VAL A 352 6.46 -14.84 -2.77
C VAL A 352 6.93 -13.66 -3.62
N TRP A 353 8.24 -13.48 -3.74
CA TRP A 353 8.80 -12.41 -4.55
C TRP A 353 8.59 -12.64 -6.04
N GLU A 354 8.79 -13.87 -6.50
CA GLU A 354 8.50 -14.26 -7.89
C GLU A 354 7.02 -14.05 -8.23
N ILE A 355 6.10 -14.34 -7.30
CA ILE A 355 4.66 -14.10 -7.43
C ILE A 355 4.36 -12.60 -7.44
N LEU A 356 5.01 -11.82 -6.58
CA LEU A 356 4.86 -10.37 -6.54
C LEU A 356 5.37 -9.70 -7.83
N ASP A 357 6.42 -10.27 -8.44
CA ASP A 357 7.03 -9.85 -9.69
C ASP A 357 6.18 -10.28 -10.91
N GLN A 358 5.61 -11.48 -10.88
CA GLN A 358 4.68 -11.99 -11.89
C GLN A 358 3.49 -11.06 -12.07
N ALA A 359 3.07 -10.86 -13.31
CA ALA A 359 2.00 -9.93 -13.56
C ALA A 359 0.64 -10.45 -13.08
N PHE A 360 0.07 -9.78 -12.06
CA PHE A 360 -1.33 -9.91 -11.65
C PHE A 360 -2.26 -9.37 -12.73
N TYR A 361 -2.24 -9.97 -13.91
CA TYR A 361 -3.19 -9.64 -14.95
C TYR A 361 -4.53 -10.30 -14.59
N MET A 362 -5.48 -9.46 -14.18
CA MET A 362 -6.91 -9.62 -14.47
C MET A 362 -7.64 -10.85 -13.93
N TYR A 363 -7.16 -11.53 -12.89
CA TYR A 363 -7.96 -12.60 -12.28
C TYR A 363 -7.90 -12.54 -10.75
N LEU A 364 -9.01 -12.11 -10.17
CA LEU A 364 -9.37 -12.43 -8.79
C LEU A 364 -10.15 -13.74 -8.89
N ASP A 365 -9.45 -14.87 -8.89
CA ASP A 365 -10.02 -16.18 -9.24
C ASP A 365 -10.98 -16.74 -8.20
N SER A 366 -11.01 -16.19 -6.99
CA SER A 366 -11.78 -16.76 -5.88
C SER A 366 -12.18 -15.66 -4.88
N PRO A 367 -13.41 -15.12 -4.97
CA PRO A 367 -14.40 -15.44 -6.00
C PRO A 367 -14.14 -14.63 -7.29
N PRO A 368 -14.59 -15.11 -8.46
CA PRO A 368 -14.50 -14.38 -9.72
C PRO A 368 -15.07 -12.97 -9.62
N ARG A 369 -14.31 -11.95 -10.06
CA ARG A 369 -14.74 -10.54 -10.09
C ARG A 369 -14.42 -9.90 -11.43
N VAL A 370 -15.25 -8.96 -11.85
CA VAL A 370 -15.03 -8.19 -13.08
C VAL A 370 -14.17 -6.97 -12.75
N ILE A 371 -12.90 -7.01 -13.13
CA ILE A 371 -12.03 -5.83 -13.12
C ILE A 371 -12.27 -5.06 -14.41
N TYR A 372 -12.50 -3.75 -14.30
CA TYR A 372 -12.71 -2.89 -15.45
C TYR A 372 -11.90 -1.60 -15.37
N SER A 373 -11.39 -1.16 -16.52
CA SER A 373 -10.80 0.17 -16.70
C SER A 373 -11.73 1.08 -17.49
N ALA A 374 -11.50 2.39 -17.43
CA ALA A 374 -12.28 3.36 -18.21
C ALA A 374 -12.16 3.07 -19.71
N LYS A 375 -11.01 2.55 -20.13
CA LYS A 375 -10.75 2.12 -21.52
C LYS A 375 -11.53 0.87 -21.91
N ASP A 376 -11.77 -0.06 -20.99
CA ASP A 376 -12.57 -1.27 -21.22
C ASP A 376 -14.07 -0.96 -21.24
N ALA A 377 -14.53 -0.03 -20.40
CA ALA A 377 -15.92 0.42 -20.36
C ALA A 377 -16.33 1.15 -21.66
N LEU A 378 -15.40 1.87 -22.28
CA LEU A 378 -15.62 2.57 -23.56
C LEU A 378 -15.57 1.64 -24.79
N SER A 379 -15.05 0.42 -24.67
CA SER A 379 -14.78 -0.48 -25.81
C SER A 379 -15.66 -1.73 -25.88
N LYS A 380 -16.54 -1.97 -24.89
CA LYS A 380 -17.48 -3.10 -24.88
C LYS A 380 -18.94 -2.63 -25.05
N PRO A 381 -19.80 -3.41 -25.76
CA PRO A 381 -21.20 -3.06 -25.92
C PRO A 381 -21.92 -3.04 -24.55
N PRO A 382 -22.73 -2.00 -24.26
CA PRO A 382 -23.37 -1.78 -22.95
C PRO A 382 -24.13 -2.98 -22.34
N PRO A 383 -24.87 -3.82 -23.10
CA PRO A 383 -25.68 -4.88 -22.49
C PRO A 383 -24.87 -6.04 -21.90
N LEU A 384 -23.76 -6.43 -22.55
CA LEU A 384 -22.92 -7.55 -22.10
C LEU A 384 -22.13 -7.14 -20.84
N TYR A 385 -21.72 -5.87 -20.80
CA TYR A 385 -21.01 -5.29 -19.68
C TYR A 385 -21.94 -5.09 -18.47
N ALA A 386 -23.16 -4.58 -18.68
CA ALA A 386 -24.16 -4.45 -17.62
C ALA A 386 -24.51 -5.79 -16.95
N LYS A 387 -24.67 -6.86 -17.74
CA LYS A 387 -24.96 -8.21 -17.21
C LYS A 387 -23.79 -8.78 -16.38
N LEU A 388 -22.55 -8.53 -16.80
CA LEU A 388 -21.35 -8.90 -16.04
C LEU A 388 -21.23 -8.14 -14.70
N LEU A 389 -21.73 -6.90 -14.62
CA LEU A 389 -21.78 -6.12 -13.37
C LEU A 389 -22.90 -6.57 -12.43
N GLU A 390 -23.98 -7.17 -12.96
CA GLU A 390 -25.10 -7.70 -12.17
C GLU A 390 -24.76 -9.02 -11.47
N ASP A 391 -23.99 -9.89 -12.15
CA ASP A 391 -23.67 -11.24 -11.67
C ASP A 391 -22.37 -11.32 -10.85
N TYR A 392 -21.47 -10.34 -10.99
CA TYR A 392 -20.16 -10.33 -10.31
C TYR A 392 -19.84 -8.99 -9.65
N PRO A 393 -19.16 -8.98 -8.49
CA PRO A 393 -18.69 -7.74 -7.90
C PRO A 393 -17.67 -7.09 -8.83
N SER A 394 -17.94 -5.84 -9.19
CA SER A 394 -17.12 -5.11 -10.14
C SER A 394 -16.12 -4.19 -9.45
N TYR A 395 -14.90 -4.16 -9.97
CA TYR A 395 -13.82 -3.31 -9.49
C TYR A 395 -13.35 -2.40 -10.60
N TYR A 396 -13.43 -1.10 -10.34
CA TYR A 396 -12.62 -0.18 -11.12
C TYR A 396 -11.17 -0.44 -10.76
N VAL A 397 -10.34 -0.72 -11.76
CA VAL A 397 -8.94 -1.13 -11.56
C VAL A 397 -8.17 -0.10 -10.70
N GLU A 398 -8.52 1.20 -10.78
CA GLU A 398 -7.87 2.30 -10.02
C GLU A 398 -8.17 2.24 -8.52
N LYS A 399 -9.09 1.37 -8.12
CA LYS A 399 -9.59 1.26 -6.75
C LYS A 399 -9.24 -0.08 -6.11
N LEU A 400 -8.44 -0.93 -6.77
CA LEU A 400 -7.94 -2.19 -6.22
C LEU A 400 -6.88 -1.96 -5.14
N GLY A 401 -6.11 -0.89 -5.25
CA GLY A 401 -5.02 -0.54 -4.32
C GLY A 401 -3.65 -1.02 -4.81
N GLU A 402 -2.67 -0.96 -3.93
CA GLU A 402 -1.27 -1.30 -4.19
C GLU A 402 -0.84 -2.44 -3.26
N LEU A 403 0.04 -3.31 -3.74
CA LEU A 403 0.76 -4.26 -2.90
C LEU A 403 2.18 -3.76 -2.69
N ILE A 404 2.60 -3.77 -1.43
CA ILE A 404 3.96 -3.41 -1.03
C ILE A 404 4.57 -4.64 -0.35
N GLY A 405 5.67 -5.11 -0.91
CA GLY A 405 6.42 -6.27 -0.44
C GLY A 405 7.81 -5.87 0.02
N VAL A 406 8.25 -6.45 1.13
CA VAL A 406 9.62 -6.31 1.64
C VAL A 406 10.19 -7.67 1.96
N GLN A 407 11.26 -8.07 1.28
CA GLN A 407 11.95 -9.36 1.50
C GLN A 407 13.25 -9.16 2.26
N PHE A 408 13.56 -10.09 3.15
CA PHE A 408 14.77 -10.17 3.97
C PHE A 408 15.51 -11.47 3.68
N ASP A 409 16.76 -11.34 3.25
CA ASP A 409 17.65 -12.48 3.01
C ASP A 409 18.68 -12.65 4.14
N PRO A 410 19.29 -13.85 4.28
CA PRO A 410 20.30 -14.12 5.31
C PRO A 410 21.53 -13.22 5.25
N ASP A 411 21.83 -12.69 4.06
CA ASP A 411 22.96 -11.78 3.81
C ASP A 411 22.67 -10.34 4.26
N GLY A 412 21.48 -10.06 4.79
CA GLY A 412 21.03 -8.73 5.18
C GLY A 412 20.59 -7.87 3.99
N SER A 413 20.50 -8.44 2.79
CA SER A 413 19.87 -7.75 1.67
C SER A 413 18.36 -7.62 1.90
N VAL A 414 17.85 -6.48 1.45
CA VAL A 414 16.42 -6.17 1.56
C VAL A 414 15.93 -5.78 0.17
N PHE A 415 14.81 -6.35 -0.24
CA PHE A 415 14.16 -6.04 -1.51
C PHE A 415 12.84 -5.34 -1.22
N PHE A 416 12.54 -4.30 -2.00
CA PHE A 416 11.30 -3.54 -1.89
C PHE A 416 10.56 -3.59 -3.20
N LEU A 417 9.29 -3.98 -3.17
CA LEU A 417 8.43 -3.92 -4.36
C LEU A 417 7.27 -3.04 -4.02
N LYS A 418 7.04 -2.02 -4.84
CA LYS A 418 5.80 -1.28 -4.86
C LYS A 418 5.15 -1.55 -6.21
N ARG A 419 3.96 -2.14 -6.20
CA ARG A 419 3.21 -2.37 -7.44
C ARG A 419 1.94 -1.54 -7.48
N PRO A 420 1.81 -0.57 -8.41
CA PRO A 420 0.54 0.09 -8.65
C PRO A 420 -0.45 -0.89 -9.29
N SER A 421 -1.74 -0.72 -8.98
CA SER A 421 -2.83 -1.37 -9.72
C SER A 421 -2.97 -0.84 -11.16
N HIS A 422 -2.18 0.17 -11.56
CA HIS A 422 -2.31 0.90 -12.81
C HIS A 422 -1.07 0.84 -13.71
N PHE A 423 -1.35 0.81 -15.02
CA PHE A 423 -0.43 1.12 -16.10
C PHE A 423 0.10 2.55 -15.96
N ALA A 424 1.20 2.72 -15.25
CA ALA A 424 2.11 3.86 -15.39
C ALA A 424 3.46 3.49 -14.81
N GLN A 425 4.50 3.80 -15.58
CA GLN A 425 5.90 3.81 -15.18
C GLN A 425 6.08 4.57 -13.86
N ASP A 426 6.93 4.04 -12.98
CA ASP A 426 8.02 4.77 -12.31
C ASP A 426 8.59 3.91 -11.14
N CYS A 427 9.39 2.89 -11.48
CA CYS A 427 10.58 2.60 -10.69
C CYS A 427 11.75 3.14 -11.50
N HIS A 428 12.23 4.32 -11.15
CA HIS A 428 13.26 5.00 -11.94
C HIS A 428 14.47 5.34 -11.08
N ASN A 429 15.64 4.93 -11.58
CA ASN A 429 16.99 5.01 -11.00
C ASN A 429 17.34 6.31 -10.32
#